data_AF-A0A1E5W601-F1
#
_entry.id   AF-A0A1E5W601-F1
#
_cell.length_a   1.000
_cell.length_b   1.000
_cell.length_c   1.000
_cell.angle_alpha   90.00
_cell.angle_beta   90.00
_cell.angle_gamma   90.00
#
_symmetry.space_group_name_H-M   'P 1'
#
loop_
_entity.id
_entity.type
_entity.pdbx_description
1 polymer ?
#
loop_
_entity_poly.entity_id
_entity_poly.type
_entity_poly.pdbx_seq_one_letter_code
_entity_poly.pdbx_strand_id
1 'polypeptide(L)'
;MDALLEQLSVLADMALDGGGFDPARLDGVLALFESEARASWAAAEAEHEGVARATEAVAGGHLNAVMGAAVGTYRGSSGEADALATATGAMEMALNATSGSESE
;
A
#
# COMPACT_ATOMS: atom_id res chain seq x y z
N MET A 1 26.30 -14.80 10.08
CA MET A 1 25.83 -16.18 9.79
C MET A 1 26.97 -17.12 9.41
N ASP A 2 27.76 -16.84 8.37
CA ASP A 2 28.76 -17.79 7.82
C ASP A 2 29.79 -18.29 8.84
N ALA A 3 30.31 -17.38 9.68
CA ALA A 3 31.24 -17.76 10.74
C ALA A 3 30.64 -18.73 11.77
N LEU A 4 29.33 -18.66 12.03
CA LEU A 4 28.64 -19.60 12.91
C LEU A 4 28.48 -20.97 12.24
N LEU A 5 28.21 -21.00 10.93
CA LEU A 5 28.15 -22.25 10.16
C LEU A 5 29.51 -22.92 10.09
N GLU A 6 30.59 -22.15 9.90
CA GLU A 6 31.96 -22.67 9.93
C GLU A 6 32.30 -23.27 11.31
N GLN A 7 31.90 -22.60 12.40
CA GLN A 7 32.07 -23.14 13.76
C GLN A 7 31.25 -24.42 13.99
N LEU A 8 30.03 -24.50 13.45
CA LEU A 8 29.20 -25.71 13.51
C LEU A 8 29.84 -26.86 12.74
N SER A 9 30.41 -26.61 11.55
CA SER A 9 31.13 -27.62 10.78
C SER A 9 32.32 -28.19 11.56
N VAL A 10 33.13 -27.32 12.18
CA VAL A 10 34.27 -27.77 13.03
C VAL A 10 33.79 -28.60 14.22
N LEU A 11 32.68 -28.23 14.87
CA LEU A 11 32.09 -29.02 15.96
C LEU A 11 31.56 -30.38 15.48
N ALA A 12 30.97 -30.43 14.30
CA ALA A 12 30.47 -31.66 13.69
C ALA A 12 31.62 -32.61 13.35
N ASP A 13 32.72 -32.11 12.79
CA ASP A 13 33.91 -32.91 12.50
C ASP A 13 34.51 -33.51 13.78
N MET A 14 34.63 -32.72 14.85
CA MET A 14 35.09 -33.23 16.17
C MET A 14 34.17 -34.29 16.78
N ALA A 15 32.86 -34.19 16.54
CA ALA A 15 31.89 -35.19 17.00
C ALA A 15 32.03 -36.51 16.22
N LEU A 16 32.32 -36.44 14.91
CA LEU A 16 32.51 -37.60 14.04
C LEU A 16 33.82 -38.33 14.33
N ASP A 17 34.90 -37.58 14.58
CA ASP A 17 36.23 -38.14 14.86
C ASP A 17 36.37 -38.66 16.30
N GLY A 18 35.33 -38.50 17.13
CA GLY A 18 35.29 -39.00 18.51
C GLY A 18 36.21 -38.28 19.49
N GLY A 19 36.81 -37.16 19.08
CA GLY A 19 37.82 -36.43 19.85
C GLY A 19 37.41 -34.98 20.12
N GLY A 20 37.30 -34.60 21.40
CA GLY A 20 37.26 -33.20 21.81
C GLY A 20 35.95 -32.45 21.55
N PHE A 21 34.86 -33.15 21.19
CA PHE A 21 33.54 -32.53 21.11
C PHE A 21 33.09 -32.00 22.48
N ASP A 22 32.73 -30.72 22.50
CA ASP A 22 32.24 -30.03 23.69
C ASP A 22 30.76 -29.63 23.48
N PRO A 23 29.82 -30.33 24.14
CA PRO A 23 28.40 -30.01 24.07
C PRO A 23 28.08 -28.58 24.53
N ALA A 24 28.78 -28.05 25.53
CA ALA A 24 28.53 -26.69 26.02
C ALA A 24 28.95 -25.64 24.99
N ARG A 25 30.01 -25.93 24.22
CA ARG A 25 30.42 -25.10 23.09
C ARG A 25 29.39 -25.15 21.96
N LEU A 26 28.81 -26.32 21.67
CA LEU A 26 27.71 -26.44 20.71
C LEU A 26 26.50 -25.61 21.13
N ASP A 27 26.08 -25.72 22.39
CA ASP A 27 24.95 -24.94 22.93
C ASP A 27 25.17 -23.43 22.77
N GLY A 28 26.40 -22.96 23.03
CA GLY A 28 26.77 -21.56 22.82
C GLY A 28 26.65 -21.11 21.36
N VAL A 29 27.11 -21.93 20.41
CA VAL A 29 27.01 -21.63 18.97
C VAL A 29 25.55 -21.65 18.51
N LEU A 30 24.74 -22.59 19.01
CA LEU A 30 23.31 -22.67 18.69
C LEU A 30 22.53 -21.46 19.24
N ALA A 31 22.84 -21.01 20.46
CA ALA A 31 22.22 -19.81 21.02
C ALA A 31 22.53 -18.55 20.20
N LEU A 32 23.78 -18.39 19.73
CA LEU A 32 24.15 -17.31 18.83
C LEU A 32 23.42 -17.41 17.49
N PHE A 33 23.33 -18.62 16.92
CA PHE A 33 22.62 -18.87 15.67
C PHE A 33 21.14 -18.51 15.77
N GLU A 34 20.48 -18.91 16.86
CA GLU A 34 19.08 -18.58 17.12
C GLU A 34 18.87 -17.06 17.24
N SER A 35 19.80 -16.36 17.90
CA SER A 35 19.74 -14.90 18.04
C SER A 35 19.84 -14.19 16.69
N GLU A 36 20.81 -14.61 15.86
CA GLU A 36 21.05 -14.06 14.53
C GLU A 36 19.90 -14.37 13.58
N ALA A 37 19.37 -15.60 13.60
CA ALA A 37 18.24 -16.01 12.80
C ALA A 37 17.00 -15.17 13.13
N ARG A 38 16.71 -14.94 14.41
CA ARG A 38 15.59 -14.08 14.84
C ARG A 38 15.77 -12.64 14.38
N ALA A 39 16.98 -12.09 14.51
CA ALA A 39 17.28 -10.73 14.07
C ALA A 39 17.12 -10.59 12.55
N SER A 40 17.62 -11.56 11.79
CA SER A 40 17.48 -11.61 10.33
C SER A 40 16.01 -11.71 9.92
N TRP A 41 15.23 -12.53 10.60
CA TRP A 41 13.79 -12.67 10.32
C TRP A 41 13.02 -11.39 10.62
N ALA A 42 13.31 -10.74 11.76
CA ALA A 42 12.70 -9.48 12.12
C ALA A 42 13.05 -8.36 11.13
N ALA A 43 14.28 -8.34 10.61
CA ALA A 43 14.70 -7.39 9.58
C ALA A 43 13.96 -7.63 8.25
N ALA A 44 13.84 -8.88 7.81
CA ALA A 44 13.10 -9.25 6.61
C ALA A 44 11.61 -8.89 6.72
N GLU A 45 10.98 -9.15 7.87
CA GLU A 45 9.59 -8.78 8.13
C GLU A 45 9.39 -7.26 8.07
N ALA A 46 10.31 -6.49 8.68
CA ALA A 46 10.26 -5.03 8.65
C ALA A 46 10.43 -4.46 7.23
N GLU A 47 11.30 -5.05 6.41
CA GLU A 47 11.46 -4.69 5.01
C GLU A 47 10.17 -4.97 4.22
N HIS A 48 9.60 -6.16 4.39
CA HIS A 48 8.39 -6.56 3.68
C HIS A 48 7.19 -5.68 4.07
N GLU A 49 7.02 -5.38 5.35
CA GLU A 49 6.02 -4.44 5.86
C GLU A 49 6.24 -3.01 5.31
N GLY A 50 7.50 -2.58 5.20
CA GLY A 50 7.85 -1.30 4.58
C GLY A 50 7.42 -1.22 3.11
N VAL A 51 7.68 -2.29 2.34
CA VAL A 51 7.23 -2.41 0.95
C VAL A 51 5.71 -2.43 0.86
N ALA A 52 5.04 -3.23 1.70
CA ALA A 52 3.58 -3.30 1.75
C ALA A 52 2.96 -1.91 1.96
N ARG A 53 3.39 -1.18 3.00
CA ARG A 53 2.90 0.17 3.28
C ARG A 53 3.19 1.16 2.15
N ALA A 54 4.35 1.06 1.51
CA ALA A 54 4.67 1.90 0.35
C ALA A 54 3.73 1.62 -0.83
N THR A 55 3.44 0.34 -1.11
CA THR A 55 2.52 -0.05 -2.19
C THR A 55 1.09 0.40 -1.90
N GLU A 56 0.63 0.26 -0.65
CA GLU A 56 -0.68 0.75 -0.21
C GLU A 56 -0.80 2.27 -0.34
N ALA A 57 0.23 3.02 0.04
CA ALA A 57 0.24 4.47 -0.09
C ALA A 57 0.15 4.91 -1.56
N VAL A 58 0.86 4.24 -2.47
CA VAL A 58 0.80 4.52 -3.91
C VAL A 58 -0.59 4.19 -4.47
N ALA A 59 -1.14 3.02 -4.12
CA ALA A 59 -2.47 2.61 -4.56
C ALA A 59 -3.57 3.55 -4.03
N GLY A 60 -3.49 3.93 -2.76
CA GLY A 60 -4.38 4.90 -2.13
C GLY A 60 -4.31 6.28 -2.77
N GLY A 61 -3.11 6.76 -3.08
CA GLY A 61 -2.90 8.00 -3.82
C GLY A 61 -3.52 7.96 -5.23
N HIS A 62 -3.34 6.86 -5.96
CA HIS A 62 -3.95 6.68 -7.28
C HIS A 62 -5.48 6.64 -7.19
N LEU A 63 -6.04 5.85 -6.26
CA LEU A 63 -7.49 5.80 -6.03
C LEU A 63 -8.06 7.18 -5.68
N ASN A 64 -7.38 7.94 -4.82
CA ASN A 64 -7.79 9.29 -4.48
C ASN A 64 -7.78 10.23 -5.70
N ALA A 65 -6.77 10.12 -6.57
CA ALA A 65 -6.71 10.90 -7.80
C ALA A 65 -7.85 10.54 -8.77
N VAL A 66 -8.10 9.25 -8.99
CA VAL A 66 -9.19 8.77 -9.86
C VAL A 66 -10.56 9.19 -9.31
N MET A 67 -10.79 9.01 -8.01
CA MET A 67 -12.04 9.46 -7.37
C MET A 67 -12.19 10.98 -7.44
N GLY A 68 -11.13 11.75 -7.19
CA GLY A 68 -11.14 13.20 -7.32
C GLY A 68 -11.53 13.66 -8.73
N ALA A 69 -10.96 13.03 -9.76
CA ALA A 69 -11.30 13.30 -11.15
C ALA A 69 -12.77 12.94 -11.46
N ALA A 70 -13.25 11.77 -11.02
CA ALA A 70 -14.63 11.33 -11.24
C ALA A 70 -15.66 12.23 -10.53
N VAL A 71 -15.36 12.69 -9.32
CA VAL A 71 -16.22 13.65 -8.59
C VAL A 71 -16.20 15.01 -9.29
N GLY A 72 -15.05 15.45 -9.79
CA GLY A 72 -14.91 16.68 -10.57
C GLY A 72 -15.76 16.67 -11.84
N THR A 73 -15.68 15.59 -12.63
CA THR A 73 -16.47 15.46 -13.86
C THR A 73 -17.97 15.42 -13.58
N TYR A 74 -18.41 14.66 -12.57
CA TYR A 74 -19.82 14.60 -12.17
C TYR A 74 -20.37 15.97 -11.76
N ARG A 75 -19.62 16.73 -10.95
CA ARG A 75 -20.02 18.09 -10.57
C ARG A 75 -20.10 19.03 -11.76
N GLY A 76 -19.13 18.96 -12.68
CA GLY A 76 -19.16 19.73 -13.92
C GLY A 76 -20.42 19.44 -14.74
N SER A 77 -20.69 18.17 -15.01
CA SER A 77 -21.87 17.77 -15.80
C SER A 77 -23.19 18.14 -15.11
N SER A 78 -23.26 18.03 -13.78
CA SER A 78 -24.45 18.43 -13.02
C SER A 78 -24.69 19.94 -13.09
N GLY A 79 -23.64 20.76 -13.02
CA GLY A 79 -23.76 22.21 -13.16
C GLY A 79 -24.20 22.64 -14.56
N GLU A 80 -23.68 21.96 -15.60
CA GLU A 80 -24.12 22.18 -16.99
C GLU A 80 -25.60 21.85 -17.18
N ALA A 81 -26.08 20.75 -16.58
CA ALA A 81 -27.50 20.37 -16.63
C ALA A 81 -28.41 21.41 -15.95
N ASP A 82 -27.99 21.94 -14.80
CA ASP A 82 -28.74 22.97 -14.07
C ASP A 82 -28.80 24.31 -14.82
N ALA A 83 -27.67 24.71 -15.43
CA ALA A 83 -27.61 25.91 -16.28
C ALA A 83 -28.50 25.77 -17.52
N LEU A 84 -28.51 24.60 -18.16
CA LEU A 84 -29.39 24.30 -19.29
C LEU A 84 -30.86 24.38 -18.88
N ALA A 85 -31.24 23.76 -17.76
CA ALA A 85 -32.61 23.79 -17.25
C ALA A 85 -33.08 25.23 -16.96
N THR A 86 -32.22 26.04 -16.36
CA THR A 86 -32.48 27.46 -16.10
C THR A 86 -32.67 28.25 -17.40
N ALA A 87 -31.80 28.04 -18.39
CA ALA A 87 -31.89 28.69 -19.69
C ALA A 87 -33.19 28.31 -20.43
N THR A 88 -33.57 27.02 -20.40
CA THR A 88 -34.83 26.56 -20.98
C THR A 88 -36.03 27.21 -20.31
N GLY A 89 -36.08 27.27 -18.98
CA GLY A 89 -37.16 27.94 -18.25
C GLY A 89 -37.25 29.44 -18.56
N ALA A 90 -36.11 30.13 -18.71
CA ALA A 90 -36.08 31.54 -19.09
C ALA A 90 -36.60 31.77 -20.53
N MET A 91 -36.24 30.89 -21.47
CA MET A 91 -36.78 30.94 -22.83
C MET A 91 -38.30 30.72 -22.85
N GLU A 92 -38.81 29.76 -22.07
CA GLU A 92 -40.24 29.47 -21.99
C GLU A 92 -41.03 30.65 -21.39
N MET A 93 -40.49 31.32 -20.37
CA MET A 93 -41.07 32.56 -19.84
C MET A 93 -41.07 33.70 -20.86
N ALA A 94 -39.99 33.86 -21.62
CA ALA A 94 -39.90 34.88 -22.67
C ALA A 94 -40.93 34.64 -23.79
N LEU A 95 -41.09 33.39 -24.23
CA LEU A 95 -42.11 33.00 -25.20
C LEU A 95 -43.51 33.32 -24.68
N ASN A 96 -43.84 32.89 -23.46
CA ASN A 96 -45.14 33.17 -22.83
C ASN A 96 -45.42 34.67 -22.66
N ALA A 97 -44.41 35.49 -22.34
CA ALA A 97 -44.55 36.94 -22.25
C ALA A 97 -44.84 37.58 -23.62
N THR A 98 -44.19 37.11 -24.70
CA THR A 98 -44.46 37.61 -26.06
C THR A 98 -45.82 37.16 -26.58
N SER A 99 -46.27 35.93 -26.27
CA SER A 99 -47.58 35.42 -26.67
C SER A 99 -48.74 36.05 -25.87
N GLY A 100 -48.49 36.51 -24.64
CA GLY A 100 -49.47 37.24 -23.83
C GLY A 100 -49.66 38.70 -24.25
N SER A 101 -48.70 39.30 -24.96
CA SER A 101 -48.78 40.69 -25.45
C SER A 101 -49.54 40.87 -26.78
N GLU A 102 -50.00 39.79 -27.41
CA GLU A 102 -50.82 39.82 -28.64
C GLU A 102 -52.34 39.78 -28.37
N SER A 103 -52.76 39.94 -27.11
CA SER A 103 -54.18 39.97 -26.70
C SER A 103 -54.56 41.27 -25.99
N GLU A 104 -54.42 42.41 -26.67
CA GLU A 104 -55.10 43.69 -26.32
C GLU A 104 -55.65 44.39 -27.57
#